data_AF-A0A0U2WJD8-F1
#
_entry.id   AF-A0A0U2WJD8-F1
#
_cell.length_a   1.000
_cell.length_b   1.000
_cell.length_c   1.000
_cell.angle_alpha   90.00
_cell.angle_beta   90.00
_cell.angle_gamma   90.00
#
_symmetry.space_group_name_H-M   'P 1'
#
loop_
_entity.id
_entity.type
_entity.pdbx_description
1 polymer ?
#
loop_
_entity_poly.entity_id
_entity_poly.type
_entity_poly.pdbx_seq_one_letter_code
_entity_poly.pdbx_strand_id
1 'polypeptide(L)'
;MPNEPAKTFKRQLLTLDHSIMQTTGKYGHITVSGLVKLMSDKRPKNTIYQRTRALTEWGYIEAVIDKRKNKIFRLSQHGVNELNMRGVTLRGRSLLQIDLARVQWAMEQTGFIETLGLEAQPTVKMLDAVIKGETPKALIVDNPHYHIANTFQRLDDFAKTASSSAPLDIIALTENRAAELQRYVNSNSYSFSVLLLPIDT
;
A
#
# COMPACT_ATOMS: atom_id res chain seq x y z
N MET A 1 -9.40 26.56 40.48
CA MET A 1 -8.47 27.02 39.43
C MET A 1 -9.15 26.77 38.10
N PRO A 2 -9.33 27.77 37.22
CA PRO A 2 -9.93 27.53 35.92
C PRO A 2 -8.91 26.88 34.98
N ASN A 3 -9.35 25.85 34.27
CA ASN A 3 -8.59 25.13 33.24
C ASN A 3 -8.17 26.11 32.14
N GLU A 4 -6.87 26.39 32.04
CA GLU A 4 -6.32 27.03 30.85
C GLU A 4 -6.48 26.07 29.64
N PRO A 5 -7.00 26.53 28.50
CA PRO A 5 -6.98 25.73 27.29
C PRO A 5 -5.52 25.56 26.89
N ALA A 6 -5.03 24.32 26.95
CA ALA A 6 -3.71 23.96 26.45
C ALA A 6 -3.58 24.49 25.02
N LYS A 7 -2.80 25.55 24.82
CA LYS A 7 -2.45 26.07 23.50
C LYS A 7 -1.73 24.95 22.76
N THR A 8 -2.44 24.22 21.90
CA THR A 8 -1.86 23.29 20.95
C THR A 8 -1.07 24.12 19.95
N PHE A 9 0.23 24.28 20.22
CA PHE A 9 1.16 24.87 19.27
C PHE A 9 1.14 24.00 18.01
N LYS A 10 0.64 24.52 16.88
CA LYS A 10 0.69 23.81 15.61
C LYS A 10 2.17 23.74 15.19
N ARG A 11 2.79 22.57 15.36
CA ARG A 11 4.18 22.34 14.92
C ARG A 11 4.24 22.53 13.41
N GLN A 12 5.21 23.31 12.93
CA GLN A 12 5.44 23.47 11.50
C GLN A 12 6.08 22.18 10.95
N LEU A 13 5.35 21.50 10.07
CA LEU A 13 5.85 20.36 9.34
C LEU A 13 6.74 20.82 8.18
N LEU A 14 7.83 20.08 7.95
CA LEU A 14 8.70 20.32 6.81
C LEU A 14 8.08 19.73 5.53
N THR A 15 8.52 20.20 4.37
CA THR A 15 8.16 19.60 3.07
C THR A 15 8.43 18.08 3.05
N LEU A 16 9.54 17.67 3.67
CA LEU A 16 9.90 16.25 3.78
C LEU A 16 8.90 15.46 4.63
N ASP A 17 8.38 16.05 5.70
CA ASP A 17 7.38 15.39 6.56
C ASP A 17 6.10 15.12 5.78
N HIS A 18 5.62 16.13 5.05
CA HIS A 18 4.48 15.98 4.16
C HIS A 18 4.74 14.92 3.10
N SER A 19 5.92 14.87 2.49
CA SER A 19 6.26 13.85 1.50
C SER A 19 6.25 12.43 2.09
N ILE A 20 6.78 12.24 3.30
CA ILE A 20 6.73 10.96 4.02
C ILE A 20 5.28 10.57 4.32
N MET A 21 4.47 11.49 4.87
CA MET A 21 3.07 11.22 5.19
C MET A 21 2.25 10.93 3.94
N GLN A 22 2.41 11.70 2.86
CA GLN A 22 1.72 11.49 1.59
C GLN A 22 2.07 10.12 0.99
N THR A 23 3.35 9.75 1.00
CA THR A 23 3.79 8.44 0.51
C THR A 23 3.24 7.31 1.39
N THR A 24 3.22 7.50 2.71
CA THR A 24 2.60 6.57 3.66
C THR A 24 1.11 6.40 3.39
N GLY A 25 0.35 7.48 3.20
CA GLY A 25 -1.08 7.42 2.84
C GLY A 25 -1.32 6.77 1.47
N LYS A 26 -0.44 7.02 0.51
CA LYS A 26 -0.52 6.40 -0.82
C LYS A 26 -0.38 4.88 -0.77
N TYR A 27 0.49 4.34 0.08
CA TYR A 27 0.77 2.90 0.14
C TYR A 27 0.19 2.17 1.36
N GLY A 28 -0.36 2.89 2.34
CA GLY A 28 -1.04 2.34 3.52
C GLY A 28 -0.04 1.99 4.59
N HIS A 29 0.49 0.77 4.53
CA HIS A 29 1.61 0.32 5.35
C HIS A 29 2.90 0.33 4.55
N ILE A 30 3.95 0.95 5.07
CA ILE A 30 5.23 1.10 4.36
C ILE A 30 6.44 1.04 5.30
N THR A 31 7.53 0.43 4.83
CA THR A 31 8.82 0.42 5.54
C THR A 31 9.66 1.65 5.18
N VAL A 32 10.72 1.93 5.95
CA VAL A 32 11.69 2.97 5.57
C VAL A 32 12.33 2.68 4.21
N SER A 33 12.59 1.42 3.88
CA SER A 33 13.11 1.05 2.56
C SER A 33 12.13 1.42 1.44
N GLY A 34 10.84 1.13 1.66
CA GLY A 34 9.76 1.57 0.77
C GLY A 34 9.72 3.08 0.61
N LEU A 35 9.78 3.84 1.71
CA LEU A 35 9.80 5.31 1.66
C LEU A 35 10.99 5.83 0.84
N VAL A 36 12.21 5.36 1.10
CA VAL A 36 13.41 5.77 0.35
C VAL A 36 13.24 5.53 -1.16
N LYS A 37 12.63 4.40 -1.53
CA LYS A 37 12.49 4.01 -2.94
C LYS A 37 11.27 4.63 -3.64
N LEU A 38 10.17 4.87 -2.93
CA LEU A 38 8.88 5.26 -3.52
C LEU A 38 8.51 6.74 -3.33
N MET A 39 9.18 7.45 -2.42
CA MET A 39 9.05 8.91 -2.33
C MET A 39 9.58 9.55 -3.61
N SER A 40 8.89 10.59 -4.08
CA SER A 40 9.36 11.44 -5.20
C SER A 40 10.62 12.21 -4.80
N ASP A 41 10.66 12.72 -3.58
CA ASP A 41 11.78 13.48 -3.05
C ASP A 41 12.83 12.54 -2.40
N LYS A 42 13.89 12.24 -3.16
CA LYS A 42 14.94 11.33 -2.68
C LYS A 42 15.75 11.95 -1.55
N ARG A 43 15.89 11.19 -0.46
CA ARG A 43 16.64 11.58 0.73
C ARG A 43 17.45 10.41 1.28
N PRO A 44 18.55 10.69 2.02
CA PRO A 44 19.31 9.66 2.70
C PRO A 44 18.44 8.86 3.69
N LYS A 45 18.70 7.55 3.78
CA LYS A 45 17.96 6.63 4.65
C LYS A 45 17.91 7.10 6.12
N ASN A 46 19.02 7.62 6.64
CA ASN A 46 19.11 8.10 8.02
C ASN A 46 18.19 9.30 8.29
N THR A 47 18.05 10.21 7.31
CA THR A 47 17.13 11.34 7.40
C THR A 47 15.69 10.83 7.46
N ILE A 48 15.31 9.86 6.60
CA ILE A 48 13.98 9.26 6.65
C ILE A 48 13.71 8.56 7.99
N TYR A 49 14.69 7.85 8.57
CA TYR A 49 14.55 7.27 9.92
C TYR A 49 14.30 8.33 11.00
N GLN A 50 15.06 9.43 10.99
CA GLN A 50 14.89 10.50 11.96
C GLN A 50 13.51 11.16 11.84
N ARG A 51 13.06 11.43 10.61
CA ARG A 51 11.76 12.07 10.38
C ARG A 51 10.58 11.15 10.69
N THR A 52 10.65 9.87 10.32
CA THR A 52 9.60 8.89 10.69
C THR A 52 9.49 8.72 12.21
N ARG A 53 10.61 8.73 12.94
CA ARG A 53 10.59 8.76 14.41
C ARG A 53 9.87 10.00 14.94
N ALA A 54 10.25 11.18 14.46
CA ALA A 54 9.62 12.44 14.87
C ALA A 54 8.11 12.46 14.57
N LEU A 55 7.70 12.05 13.38
CA LEU A 55 6.28 11.96 12.99
C LEU A 55 5.49 10.96 13.83
N THR A 56 6.13 9.88 14.29
CA THR A 56 5.53 8.92 15.22
C THR A 56 5.36 9.55 16.60
N GLU A 57 6.38 10.22 17.12
CA GLU A 57 6.34 10.93 18.41
C GLU A 57 5.30 12.06 18.41
N TRP A 58 5.08 12.71 17.27
CA TRP A 58 4.04 13.74 17.09
C TRP A 58 2.66 13.18 16.74
N GLY A 59 2.53 11.86 16.62
CA GLY A 59 1.26 11.18 16.39
C GLY A 59 0.66 11.36 15.00
N TYR A 60 1.44 11.75 13.99
CA TYR A 60 0.97 11.84 12.59
C TYR A 60 1.00 10.49 11.87
N ILE A 61 1.90 9.59 12.30
CA ILE A 61 1.99 8.22 11.81
C ILE A 61 2.08 7.26 13.00
N GLU A 62 1.71 6.02 12.78
CA GLU A 62 1.82 4.93 13.74
C GLU A 62 2.82 3.90 13.24
N ALA A 63 3.54 3.26 14.16
CA ALA A 63 4.46 2.18 13.85
C ALA A 63 3.89 0.83 14.30
N VAL A 64 3.77 -0.10 13.37
CA VAL A 64 3.52 -1.51 13.62
C VAL A 64 4.86 -2.25 13.54
N ILE A 65 5.09 -3.17 14.47
CA ILE A 65 6.29 -4.01 14.49
C ILE A 65 5.90 -5.38 13.93
N ASP A 66 6.62 -5.85 12.90
CA ASP A 66 6.47 -7.21 12.39
C ASP A 66 7.17 -8.24 13.29
N LYS A 67 6.96 -9.54 13.00
CA LYS A 67 7.66 -10.65 13.69
C LYS A 67 9.19 -10.53 13.69
N ARG A 68 9.77 -9.86 12.69
CA ARG A 68 11.23 -9.68 12.53
C ARG A 68 11.72 -8.37 13.18
N LYS A 69 10.89 -7.70 13.97
CA LYS A 69 11.16 -6.42 14.63
C LYS A 69 11.39 -5.23 13.68
N ASN A 70 11.00 -5.34 12.42
CA ASN A 70 11.00 -4.21 11.50
C ASN A 70 9.85 -3.27 11.83
N LYS A 71 10.12 -1.96 11.73
CA LYS A 71 9.09 -0.92 11.85
C LYS A 71 8.42 -0.69 10.50
N ILE A 72 7.11 -0.83 10.50
CA ILE A 72 6.22 -0.53 9.39
C ILE A 72 5.34 0.63 9.80
N PHE A 73 5.25 1.65 8.96
CA PHE A 73 4.54 2.88 9.27
C PHE A 73 3.23 2.95 8.52
N ARG A 74 2.20 3.49 9.16
CA ARG A 74 0.92 3.86 8.55
C ARG A 74 0.50 5.25 9.02
N LEU A 75 -0.39 5.92 8.29
CA LEU A 75 -0.97 7.17 8.77
C LEU A 75 -1.80 6.92 10.03
N SER A 76 -1.76 7.86 10.98
CA SER A 76 -2.75 7.96 12.05
C SER A 76 -3.97 8.77 11.55
N GLN A 77 -5.04 8.83 12.35
CA GLN A 77 -6.18 9.69 12.00
C GLN A 77 -5.77 11.16 11.98
N HIS A 78 -4.84 11.56 12.86
CA HIS A 78 -4.27 12.89 12.86
C HIS A 78 -3.49 13.18 11.56
N GLY A 79 -2.71 12.22 11.06
CA GLY A 79 -2.03 12.33 9.76
C GLY A 79 -2.99 12.48 8.58
N VAL A 80 -4.07 11.70 8.55
CA VAL A 80 -5.12 11.81 7.52
C VAL A 80 -5.76 13.21 7.53
N ASN A 81 -6.07 13.71 8.72
CA ASN A 81 -6.65 15.05 8.89
C ASN A 81 -5.67 16.14 8.45
N GLU A 82 -4.39 16.05 8.82
CA GLU A 82 -3.36 17.02 8.43
C GLU A 82 -3.16 17.07 6.90
N LEU A 83 -3.26 15.92 6.23
CA LEU A 83 -3.20 15.84 4.76
C LEU A 83 -4.51 16.23 4.07
N ASN A 84 -5.57 16.58 4.82
CA ASN A 84 -6.89 16.90 4.29
C ASN A 84 -7.48 15.82 3.37
N MET A 85 -7.19 14.54 3.64
CA MET A 85 -7.68 13.42 2.82
C MET A 85 -9.12 13.10 3.22
N ARG A 86 -10.09 13.73 2.54
CA ARG A 86 -11.53 13.56 2.80
C ARG A 86 -12.07 12.29 2.14
N GLY A 87 -13.06 11.66 2.77
CA GLY A 87 -13.78 10.52 2.20
C GLY A 87 -12.97 9.22 2.17
N VAL A 88 -11.92 9.10 2.99
CA VAL A 88 -11.11 7.90 3.09
C VAL A 88 -10.98 7.45 4.55
N THR A 89 -10.96 6.14 4.79
CA THR A 89 -10.73 5.51 6.08
C THR A 89 -9.35 4.88 6.16
N LEU A 90 -8.80 4.85 7.38
CA LEU A 90 -7.52 4.20 7.65
C LEU A 90 -7.62 2.69 7.48
N ARG A 91 -6.66 2.11 6.77
CA ARG A 91 -6.52 0.66 6.68
C ARG A 91 -6.05 0.08 8.01
N GLY A 92 -6.77 -0.94 8.49
CA GLY A 92 -6.40 -1.71 9.67
C GLY A 92 -5.26 -2.70 9.40
N ARG A 93 -4.80 -3.39 10.45
CA ARG A 93 -3.74 -4.41 10.38
C ARG A 93 -4.10 -5.58 9.44
N SER A 94 -5.38 -5.84 9.19
CA SER A 94 -5.85 -6.87 8.25
C SER A 94 -5.37 -6.68 6.81
N LEU A 95 -4.99 -5.45 6.43
CA LEU A 95 -4.48 -5.13 5.09
C LEU A 95 -2.94 -4.99 5.05
N LEU A 96 -2.26 -5.23 6.18
CA LEU A 96 -0.82 -5.06 6.30
C LEU A 96 -0.03 -5.87 5.25
N GLN A 97 -0.31 -7.17 5.13
CA GLN A 97 0.41 -8.03 4.18
C GLN A 97 0.18 -7.61 2.73
N ILE A 98 -1.05 -7.20 2.40
CA ILE A 98 -1.42 -6.71 1.06
C ILE A 98 -0.66 -5.42 0.73
N ASP A 99 -0.67 -4.47 1.67
CA ASP A 99 -0.01 -3.18 1.49
C ASP A 99 1.50 -3.37 1.32
N LEU A 100 2.13 -4.27 2.09
CA LEU A 100 3.55 -4.60 1.97
C LEU A 100 3.90 -5.31 0.66
N ALA A 101 3.09 -6.27 0.23
CA ALA A 101 3.26 -6.94 -1.06
C ALA A 101 3.18 -5.93 -2.22
N ARG A 102 2.21 -5.01 -2.15
CA ARG A 102 2.09 -3.92 -3.10
C ARG A 102 3.29 -2.96 -3.08
N VAL A 103 3.81 -2.64 -1.89
CA VAL A 103 5.03 -1.82 -1.76
C VAL A 103 6.22 -2.54 -2.40
N GLN A 104 6.39 -3.83 -2.16
CA GLN A 104 7.48 -4.62 -2.75
C GLN A 104 7.37 -4.67 -4.27
N TRP A 105 6.18 -4.95 -4.79
CA TRP A 105 5.93 -4.88 -6.22
C TRP A 105 6.28 -3.51 -6.78
N ALA A 106 5.75 -2.43 -6.18
CA ALA A 106 5.95 -1.05 -6.61
C ALA A 106 7.43 -0.64 -6.62
N MET A 107 8.22 -1.17 -5.68
CA MET A 107 9.66 -0.94 -5.63
C MET A 107 10.40 -1.50 -6.84
N GLU A 108 9.87 -2.51 -7.53
CA GLU A 108 10.53 -3.13 -8.70
C GLU A 108 10.11 -2.48 -10.02
N GLN A 109 9.18 -1.53 -9.99
CA GLN A 109 8.61 -0.92 -11.17
C GLN A 109 9.30 0.40 -11.51
N THR A 110 9.30 0.74 -12.79
CA THR A 110 9.68 2.06 -13.30
C THR A 110 8.43 2.82 -13.72
N GLY A 111 8.40 4.14 -13.49
CA GLY A 111 7.29 5.00 -13.90
C GLY A 111 6.34 5.42 -12.77
N PHE A 112 5.20 6.01 -13.15
CA PHE A 112 4.24 6.55 -12.20
C PHE A 112 3.26 5.47 -11.75
N ILE A 113 3.25 5.19 -10.45
CA ILE A 113 2.36 4.20 -9.84
C ILE A 113 1.15 4.90 -9.26
N GLU A 114 -0.04 4.54 -9.72
CA GLU A 114 -1.30 4.93 -9.12
C GLU A 114 -1.78 3.84 -8.17
N THR A 115 -1.92 4.22 -6.90
CA THR A 115 -2.45 3.33 -5.87
C THR A 115 -2.96 4.17 -4.69
N LEU A 116 -3.76 3.53 -3.83
CA LEU A 116 -4.26 4.13 -2.60
C LEU A 116 -4.22 3.10 -1.47
N GLY A 117 -3.51 3.42 -0.40
CA GLY A 117 -3.41 2.65 0.83
C GLY A 117 -4.36 3.13 1.92
N LEU A 118 -5.42 3.81 1.50
CA LEU A 118 -6.58 4.16 2.31
C LEU A 118 -7.80 3.50 1.68
N GLU A 119 -8.83 3.29 2.48
CA GLU A 119 -10.12 2.79 2.04
C GLU A 119 -10.97 3.98 1.58
N ALA A 120 -11.23 4.12 0.29
CA ALA A 120 -12.01 5.24 -0.23
C ALA A 120 -13.52 4.97 -0.22
N GLN A 121 -13.95 3.71 -0.36
CA GLN A 121 -15.34 3.22 -0.27
C GLN A 121 -15.34 1.67 -0.14
N PRO A 122 -16.41 1.05 0.39
CA PRO A 122 -16.50 -0.40 0.64
C PRO A 122 -16.67 -1.28 -0.60
N THR A 123 -16.71 -0.71 -1.81
CA THR A 123 -16.75 -1.53 -3.04
C THR A 123 -15.40 -2.20 -3.25
N VAL A 124 -15.43 -3.51 -3.52
CA VAL A 124 -14.24 -4.30 -3.86
C VAL A 124 -13.56 -3.64 -5.05
N LYS A 125 -12.42 -2.97 -4.80
CA LYS A 125 -11.64 -2.37 -5.89
C LYS A 125 -11.10 -3.49 -6.76
N MET A 126 -11.38 -3.41 -8.06
CA MET A 126 -10.88 -4.37 -9.05
C MET A 126 -9.36 -4.51 -8.97
N LEU A 127 -8.63 -3.39 -8.82
CA LEU A 127 -7.16 -3.34 -8.85
C LEU A 127 -6.58 -2.74 -7.55
N ASP A 128 -5.39 -3.21 -7.17
CA ASP A 128 -4.64 -2.70 -6.01
C ASP A 128 -3.65 -1.59 -6.39
N ALA A 129 -3.08 -1.67 -7.59
CA ALA A 129 -2.23 -0.63 -8.18
C ALA A 129 -2.22 -0.72 -9.71
N VAL A 130 -1.84 0.38 -10.35
CA VAL A 130 -1.59 0.46 -11.79
C VAL A 130 -0.34 1.30 -12.03
N ILE A 131 0.56 0.84 -12.89
CA ILE A 131 1.64 1.67 -13.45
C ILE A 131 1.13 2.33 -14.72
N LYS A 132 1.32 3.66 -14.81
CA LYS A 132 1.10 4.45 -16.01
C LYS A 132 2.46 4.77 -16.65
N GLY A 133 2.52 4.75 -17.97
CA GLY A 133 3.72 5.10 -18.74
C GLY A 133 3.94 4.18 -19.93
N GLU A 134 5.20 4.01 -20.31
CA GLU A 134 5.62 3.26 -21.49
C GLU A 134 5.34 1.75 -21.37
N THR A 135 5.41 1.20 -20.16
CA THR A 135 5.14 -0.22 -19.86
C THR A 135 3.98 -0.32 -18.85
N PRO A 136 2.73 -0.02 -19.27
CA PRO A 136 1.60 -0.03 -18.37
C PRO A 136 1.35 -1.45 -17.85
N LYS A 137 1.09 -1.56 -16.55
CA LYS A 137 0.80 -2.85 -15.93
C LYS A 137 -0.08 -2.67 -14.70
N ALA A 138 -1.05 -3.56 -14.54
CA ALA A 138 -1.94 -3.61 -13.40
C ALA A 138 -1.45 -4.60 -12.33
N LEU A 139 -1.92 -4.43 -11.09
CA LEU A 139 -1.65 -5.32 -9.97
C LEU A 139 -2.94 -5.71 -9.27
N ILE A 140 -3.06 -7.01 -8.98
CA ILE A 140 -3.98 -7.58 -8.01
C ILE A 140 -3.16 -8.34 -6.96
N VAL A 141 -3.46 -8.12 -5.68
CA VAL A 141 -2.89 -8.88 -4.57
C VAL A 141 -4.00 -9.73 -3.94
N ASP A 142 -3.79 -11.05 -3.92
CA ASP A 142 -4.69 -11.98 -3.25
C ASP A 142 -4.53 -11.87 -1.73
N ASN A 143 -5.65 -11.75 -1.02
CA ASN A 143 -5.67 -11.83 0.43
C ASN A 143 -5.98 -13.28 0.86
N PRO A 144 -5.04 -14.00 1.50
CA PRO A 144 -5.29 -15.37 1.94
C PRO A 144 -6.41 -15.47 2.99
N HIS A 145 -6.73 -14.36 3.68
CA HIS A 145 -7.83 -14.29 4.64
C HIS A 145 -9.21 -14.12 3.99
N TYR A 146 -9.26 -13.81 2.70
CA TYR A 146 -10.51 -13.71 1.95
C TYR A 146 -10.71 -14.95 1.07
N HIS A 147 -11.98 -15.25 0.76
CA HIS A 147 -12.30 -16.34 -0.13
C HIS A 147 -11.68 -16.09 -1.52
N ILE A 148 -11.01 -17.08 -2.09
CA ILE A 148 -10.26 -16.93 -3.37
C ILE A 148 -11.16 -16.53 -4.54
N ALA A 149 -12.44 -16.91 -4.50
CA ALA A 149 -13.44 -16.48 -5.49
C ALA A 149 -13.52 -14.95 -5.65
N ASN A 150 -13.23 -14.18 -4.60
CA ASN A 150 -13.17 -12.72 -4.70
C ASN A 150 -12.03 -12.27 -5.63
N THR A 151 -10.89 -12.95 -5.57
CA THR A 151 -9.75 -12.69 -6.45
C THR A 151 -10.09 -13.13 -7.87
N PHE A 152 -10.69 -14.30 -8.07
CA PHE A 152 -11.14 -14.75 -9.40
C PHE A 152 -12.11 -13.77 -10.05
N GLN A 153 -13.09 -13.27 -9.30
CA GLN A 153 -14.02 -12.26 -9.81
C GLN A 153 -13.29 -11.00 -10.29
N ARG A 154 -12.28 -10.54 -9.54
CA ARG A 154 -11.45 -9.38 -9.94
C ARG A 154 -10.66 -9.65 -11.22
N LEU A 155 -10.18 -10.88 -11.44
CA LEU A 155 -9.50 -11.27 -12.68
C LEU A 155 -10.44 -11.22 -13.87
N ASP A 156 -11.65 -11.78 -13.72
CA ASP A 156 -12.65 -11.81 -14.78
C ASP A 156 -13.13 -10.39 -15.13
N ASP A 157 -13.37 -9.55 -14.11
CA ASP A 157 -13.78 -8.16 -14.30
C ASP A 157 -12.70 -7.35 -15.00
N PHE A 158 -11.42 -7.57 -14.66
CA PHE A 158 -10.30 -6.96 -15.36
C PHE A 158 -10.21 -7.44 -16.80
N ALA A 159 -10.32 -8.74 -17.06
CA ALA A 159 -10.26 -9.30 -18.41
C ALA A 159 -11.39 -8.78 -19.30
N LYS A 160 -12.60 -8.61 -18.74
CA LYS A 160 -13.77 -8.02 -19.44
C LYS A 160 -13.57 -6.54 -19.75
N THR A 161 -12.92 -5.79 -18.86
CA THR A 161 -12.76 -4.33 -18.99
C THR A 161 -11.56 -3.97 -19.86
N ALA A 162 -10.46 -4.70 -19.77
CA ALA A 162 -9.22 -4.45 -20.49
C ALA A 162 -9.01 -5.48 -21.62
N SER A 163 -8.45 -6.64 -21.29
CA SER A 163 -8.41 -7.85 -22.13
C SER A 163 -7.84 -9.01 -21.33
N SER A 164 -8.02 -10.24 -21.81
CA SER A 164 -7.38 -11.45 -21.26
C SER A 164 -5.85 -11.50 -21.43
N SER A 165 -5.30 -10.62 -22.28
CA SER A 165 -3.87 -10.52 -22.56
C SER A 165 -3.22 -9.25 -22.01
N ALA A 166 -4.00 -8.40 -21.34
CA ALA A 166 -3.49 -7.16 -20.77
C ALA A 166 -2.45 -7.45 -19.68
N PRO A 167 -1.37 -6.66 -19.56
CA PRO A 167 -0.33 -6.88 -18.55
C PRO A 167 -0.89 -6.74 -17.13
N LEU A 168 -1.00 -7.87 -16.43
CA LEU A 168 -1.47 -7.96 -15.06
C LEU A 168 -0.56 -8.90 -14.27
N ASP A 169 0.00 -8.39 -13.17
CA ASP A 169 0.64 -9.21 -12.14
C ASP A 169 -0.38 -9.52 -11.03
N ILE A 170 -0.39 -10.78 -10.59
CA ILE A 170 -1.23 -11.29 -9.51
C ILE A 170 -0.30 -11.80 -8.42
N ILE A 171 -0.27 -11.13 -7.27
CA ILE A 171 0.55 -11.56 -6.14
C ILE A 171 -0.26 -12.48 -5.24
N ALA A 172 0.24 -13.69 -5.03
CA ALA A 172 -0.24 -14.63 -4.04
C ALA A 172 0.67 -14.62 -2.80
N LEU A 173 0.07 -14.56 -1.62
CA LEU A 173 0.81 -14.51 -0.35
C LEU A 173 1.16 -15.91 0.21
N THR A 174 0.65 -16.98 -0.40
CA THR A 174 0.92 -18.37 -0.01
C THR A 174 1.06 -19.27 -1.23
N GLU A 175 1.79 -20.38 -1.11
CA GLU A 175 2.00 -21.35 -2.19
C GLU A 175 0.70 -21.95 -2.70
N ASN A 176 -0.20 -22.33 -1.79
CA ASN A 176 -1.51 -22.89 -2.14
C ASN A 176 -2.32 -21.91 -3.01
N ARG A 177 -2.33 -20.63 -2.61
CA ARG A 177 -3.01 -19.57 -3.39
C ARG A 177 -2.35 -19.35 -4.75
N ALA A 178 -1.02 -19.35 -4.81
CA ALA A 178 -0.29 -19.21 -6.07
C ALA A 178 -0.65 -20.33 -7.05
N ALA A 179 -0.65 -21.58 -6.58
CA ALA A 179 -1.00 -22.74 -7.39
C ALA A 179 -2.46 -22.70 -7.87
N GLU A 180 -3.38 -22.25 -7.02
CA GLU A 180 -4.80 -22.12 -7.38
C GLU A 180 -5.06 -21.00 -8.40
N LEU A 181 -4.44 -19.84 -8.20
CA LEU A 181 -4.49 -18.71 -9.15
C LEU A 181 -3.86 -19.07 -10.49
N GLN A 182 -2.72 -19.75 -10.49
CA GLN A 182 -2.07 -20.18 -11.74
C GLN A 182 -2.94 -21.17 -12.51
N ARG A 183 -3.57 -22.13 -11.82
CA ARG A 183 -4.54 -23.05 -12.45
C ARG A 183 -5.71 -22.27 -13.06
N TYR A 184 -6.25 -21.28 -12.36
CA TYR A 184 -7.36 -20.46 -12.85
C TYR A 184 -6.97 -19.65 -14.09
N VAL A 185 -5.83 -18.96 -14.06
CA VAL A 185 -5.28 -18.20 -15.19
C VAL A 185 -5.09 -19.10 -16.41
N ASN A 186 -4.47 -20.27 -16.25
CA ASN A 186 -4.22 -21.20 -17.35
C ASN A 186 -5.53 -21.77 -17.92
N SER A 187 -6.48 -22.15 -17.06
CA SER A 187 -7.75 -22.75 -17.50
C SER A 187 -8.61 -21.78 -18.30
N ASN A 188 -8.48 -20.48 -18.04
CA ASN A 188 -9.20 -19.42 -18.75
C ASN A 188 -8.39 -18.78 -19.89
N SER A 189 -7.22 -19.34 -20.23
CA SER A 189 -6.32 -18.81 -21.27
C SER A 189 -5.92 -17.34 -21.07
N TYR A 190 -5.76 -16.90 -19.82
CA TYR A 190 -5.28 -15.56 -19.50
C TYR A 190 -3.75 -15.50 -19.62
N SER A 191 -3.22 -14.37 -20.10
CA SER A 191 -1.77 -14.11 -20.16
C SER A 191 -1.23 -13.42 -18.89
N PHE A 192 -2.00 -13.45 -17.80
CA PHE A 192 -1.64 -12.80 -16.54
C PHE A 192 -0.49 -13.55 -15.85
N SER A 193 0.36 -12.81 -15.13
CA SER A 193 1.50 -13.37 -14.41
C SER A 193 1.15 -13.59 -12.94
N VAL A 194 1.30 -14.82 -12.44
CA VAL A 194 1.13 -15.12 -11.01
C VAL A 194 2.50 -15.14 -10.32
N LEU A 195 2.64 -14.37 -9.26
CA LEU A 195 3.86 -14.21 -8.48
C LEU A 195 3.61 -14.67 -7.04
N LEU A 196 4.45 -15.58 -6.54
CA LEU A 196 4.46 -15.93 -5.12
C LEU A 196 5.32 -14.92 -4.35
N LEU A 197 4.72 -14.22 -3.39
CA LEU A 197 5.43 -13.32 -2.50
C LEU A 197 4.98 -13.52 -1.05
N PRO A 198 5.66 -14.38 -0.28
CA PRO A 198 5.34 -14.57 1.13
C PRO A 198 5.76 -13.34 1.94
N ILE A 199 4.82 -12.80 2.72
CA ILE A 199 5.04 -11.66 3.61
C ILE A 199 4.87 -12.11 5.06
N ASP A 200 6.00 -12.24 5.76
CA ASP A 200 6.01 -12.52 7.20
C ASP A 200 5.75 -11.23 7.98
N THR A 201 4.54 -11.09 8.55
CA THR A 201 4.16 -9.97 9.42
C THR A 201 3.83 -10.40 10.83
#